data_AF-A0A142XBJ1-F1
#
_entry.id   AF-A0A142XBJ1-F1
#
_cell.length_a   1.000
_cell.length_b   1.000
_cell.length_c   1.000
_cell.angle_alpha   90.00
_cell.angle_beta   90.00
_cell.angle_gamma   90.00
#
_symmetry.space_group_name_H-M   'P 1'
#
loop_
_entity.id
_entity.type
_entity.pdbx_description
1 polymer ?
#
loop_
_entity_poly.entity_id
_entity_poly.type
_entity_poly.pdbx_seq_one_letter_code
_entity_poly.pdbx_strand_id
1 'polypeptide(L)'
;MSEGRADNLPPNFLIPVGSQVVLRYDRRVPGTDVVKPAGTVGEVVEAPESNDRPYLVRFLDGASFRLKFGELLVRRGDHTVEATATAGPDVSAFVVYRVMVGSRAFGLATESSDEDRRGVFLPPADWHWALTKPPEQVEFFTEGVEEVDWEIEKFVRLALQANPNILEVLWSPAVLHTDETGTELREMRTAFLSRHLYRTYSGYVLSQFRLMKRGFDTNRHYKPKHAMHLIRLLHSGIYALREGDIRVDVGEHRDELLAIRRGEVPFEAVEARALELDRVFQEAFASSRLPEKPDTERANRFLIAARRRRV
;
A
#
# COMPACT_ATOMS: atom_id res chain seq x y z
N MET A 1 -29.72 -13.62 -3.84
CA MET A 1 -29.30 -12.91 -5.07
C MET A 1 -27.88 -12.44 -4.84
N SER A 2 -26.94 -13.02 -5.59
CA SER A 2 -25.50 -12.91 -5.38
C SER A 2 -24.96 -11.69 -6.13
N GLU A 3 -24.62 -10.62 -5.41
CA GLU A 3 -23.82 -9.53 -5.97
C GLU A 3 -22.34 -9.95 -5.99
N GLY A 4 -21.91 -10.45 -7.15
CA GLY A 4 -20.52 -10.73 -7.44
C GLY A 4 -19.72 -9.43 -7.47
N ARG A 5 -18.61 -9.39 -6.73
CA ARG A 5 -17.54 -8.41 -6.93
C ARG A 5 -17.07 -8.52 -8.39
N ALA A 6 -17.51 -7.58 -9.22
CA ALA A 6 -16.91 -7.37 -10.52
C ALA A 6 -15.47 -6.88 -10.30
N ASP A 7 -14.49 -7.68 -10.71
CA ASP A 7 -13.11 -7.20 -10.82
C ASP A 7 -13.08 -6.07 -11.84
N ASN A 8 -12.76 -4.85 -11.39
CA ASN A 8 -12.55 -3.68 -12.25
C ASN A 8 -11.23 -3.79 -13.03
N LEU A 9 -11.04 -4.87 -13.81
CA LEU A 9 -9.97 -4.97 -14.79
C LEU A 9 -10.54 -4.56 -16.16
N PRO A 10 -9.86 -3.67 -16.92
CA PRO A 10 -10.34 -3.27 -18.23
C PRO A 10 -10.51 -4.49 -19.15
N PRO A 11 -11.50 -4.51 -20.06
CA PRO A 11 -11.83 -5.69 -20.89
C PRO A 11 -10.65 -6.27 -21.70
N ASN A 12 -9.67 -5.42 -22.03
CA ASN A 12 -8.49 -5.77 -22.83
C ASN A 12 -7.24 -6.04 -21.98
N PHE A 13 -7.36 -6.10 -20.65
CA PHE A 13 -6.24 -6.39 -19.77
C PHE A 13 -5.83 -7.86 -19.91
N LEU A 14 -4.61 -8.10 -20.37
CA LEU A 14 -3.99 -9.43 -20.36
C LEU A 14 -3.24 -9.62 -19.05
N ILE A 15 -3.45 -10.76 -18.38
CA ILE A 15 -2.68 -11.12 -17.17
C ILE A 15 -1.23 -11.43 -17.59
N PRO A 16 -0.21 -10.68 -17.10
CA PRO A 16 1.17 -10.91 -17.49
C PRO A 16 1.69 -12.28 -17.04
N VAL A 17 2.64 -12.86 -17.79
CA VAL A 17 3.43 -14.02 -17.34
C VAL A 17 4.14 -13.68 -16.02
N GLY A 18 4.20 -14.64 -15.09
CA GLY A 18 4.69 -14.48 -13.73
C GLY A 18 3.65 -13.98 -12.73
N SER A 19 2.46 -13.56 -13.18
CA SER A 19 1.39 -13.11 -12.27
C SER A 19 0.81 -14.28 -11.47
N GLN A 20 0.56 -14.05 -10.18
CA GLN A 20 -0.23 -14.98 -9.39
C GLN A 20 -1.72 -14.83 -9.71
N VAL A 21 -2.39 -15.95 -9.90
CA VAL A 21 -3.81 -16.04 -10.19
C VAL A 21 -4.48 -17.04 -9.25
N VAL A 22 -5.77 -16.88 -9.02
CA VAL A 22 -6.59 -17.75 -8.19
C VAL A 22 -7.72 -18.33 -9.03
N LEU A 23 -7.97 -19.62 -8.91
CA LEU A 23 -9.10 -20.28 -9.56
C LEU A 23 -10.43 -19.74 -9.01
N ARG A 24 -11.33 -19.31 -9.89
CA ARG A 24 -12.70 -18.89 -9.53
C ARG A 24 -13.63 -20.05 -9.22
N TYR A 25 -13.41 -21.18 -9.87
CA TYR A 25 -14.26 -22.36 -9.81
C TYR A 25 -13.40 -23.60 -9.66
N ASP A 26 -13.99 -24.69 -9.17
CA ASP A 26 -13.35 -26.00 -9.14
C ASP A 26 -13.00 -26.44 -10.57
N ARG A 27 -11.77 -26.94 -10.77
CA ARG A 27 -11.30 -27.40 -12.07
C ARG A 27 -10.65 -28.76 -11.95
N ARG A 28 -11.10 -29.71 -12.77
CA ARG A 28 -10.45 -31.01 -12.93
C ARG A 28 -9.13 -30.84 -13.65
N VAL A 29 -8.07 -31.44 -13.11
CA VAL A 29 -6.75 -31.44 -13.75
C VAL A 29 -6.83 -32.34 -14.99
N PRO A 30 -6.52 -31.82 -16.20
CA PRO A 30 -6.62 -32.60 -17.44
C PRO A 30 -5.85 -33.92 -17.36
N GLY A 31 -6.49 -35.02 -17.76
CA GLY A 31 -5.88 -36.34 -17.76
C GLY A 31 -5.86 -37.06 -16.41
N THR A 32 -6.53 -36.53 -15.37
CA THR A 32 -6.61 -37.15 -14.05
C THR A 32 -8.02 -37.06 -13.44
N ASP A 33 -8.28 -37.81 -12.37
CA ASP A 33 -9.50 -37.70 -11.56
C ASP A 33 -9.39 -36.64 -10.44
N VAL A 34 -8.26 -35.92 -10.37
CA VAL A 34 -7.99 -34.92 -9.33
C VAL A 34 -8.69 -33.61 -9.68
N VAL A 35 -9.40 -33.03 -8.69
CA VAL A 35 -10.05 -31.72 -8.79
C VAL A 35 -9.28 -30.71 -7.96
N LYS A 36 -8.93 -29.57 -8.56
CA LYS A 36 -8.41 -28.40 -7.85
C LYS A 36 -9.58 -27.50 -7.44
N PRO A 37 -9.74 -27.20 -6.15
CA PRO A 37 -10.84 -26.36 -5.68
C PRO A 37 -10.67 -24.89 -6.11
N ALA A 38 -11.78 -24.17 -6.20
CA ALA A 38 -11.81 -22.71 -6.25
C ALA A 38 -10.99 -22.13 -5.08
N GLY A 39 -10.28 -21.03 -5.32
CA GLY A 39 -9.34 -20.45 -4.36
C GLY A 39 -7.90 -20.97 -4.51
N THR A 40 -7.66 -22.03 -5.30
CA THR A 40 -6.30 -22.54 -5.54
C THR A 40 -5.46 -21.51 -6.31
N VAL A 41 -4.25 -21.23 -5.81
CA VAL A 41 -3.30 -20.27 -6.40
C VAL A 41 -2.42 -20.95 -7.45
N GLY A 42 -2.26 -20.32 -8.61
CA GLY A 42 -1.31 -20.67 -9.64
C GLY A 42 -0.56 -19.45 -10.16
N GLU A 43 0.43 -19.68 -11.01
CA GLU A 43 1.24 -18.68 -11.68
C GLU A 43 1.03 -18.76 -13.19
N VAL A 44 0.84 -17.62 -13.86
CA VAL A 44 0.74 -17.58 -15.33
C VAL A 44 2.11 -17.86 -15.93
N VAL A 45 2.23 -18.94 -16.69
CA VAL A 45 3.47 -19.33 -17.41
C VAL A 45 3.44 -18.85 -18.86
N GLU A 46 2.26 -18.76 -19.46
CA GLU A 46 2.06 -18.29 -20.83
C GLU A 46 0.80 -17.44 -20.89
N ALA A 47 0.94 -16.21 -21.41
CA ALA A 47 -0.19 -15.31 -21.67
C ALA A 47 -0.57 -15.40 -23.17
N PRO A 48 -1.86 -15.46 -23.50
CA PRO A 48 -2.33 -15.46 -24.88
C PRO A 48 -2.23 -14.07 -25.52
N GLU A 49 -2.34 -14.02 -26.85
CA GLU A 49 -2.43 -12.77 -27.63
C GLU A 49 -3.69 -11.95 -27.30
N SER A 50 -4.74 -12.59 -26.77
CA SER A 50 -6.04 -11.99 -26.45
C SER A 50 -6.82 -12.82 -25.42
N ASN A 51 -7.73 -12.17 -24.67
CA ASN A 51 -8.51 -12.77 -23.56
C ASN A 51 -9.51 -13.87 -23.98
N ASP A 52 -9.76 -14.03 -25.28
CA ASP A 52 -10.58 -15.09 -25.86
C ASP A 52 -9.85 -16.44 -25.91
N ARG A 53 -8.52 -16.43 -25.81
CA ARG A 53 -7.66 -17.61 -25.72
C ARG A 53 -7.26 -17.91 -24.27
N PRO A 54 -6.95 -19.18 -23.95
CA PRO A 54 -6.62 -19.56 -22.58
C PRO A 54 -5.15 -19.27 -22.21
N TYR A 55 -4.94 -18.91 -20.95
CA TYR A 55 -3.64 -18.81 -20.28
C TYR A 55 -3.11 -20.20 -19.92
N LEU A 56 -1.79 -20.41 -19.95
CA LEU A 56 -1.17 -21.56 -19.31
C LEU A 56 -0.83 -21.20 -17.85
N VAL A 57 -1.39 -21.95 -16.89
CA VAL A 57 -1.18 -21.69 -15.46
C VAL A 57 -0.54 -22.91 -14.82
N ARG A 58 0.53 -22.67 -14.05
CA ARG A 58 1.25 -23.68 -13.26
C ARG A 58 0.89 -23.54 -11.80
N PHE A 59 0.60 -24.66 -11.15
CA PHE A 59 0.22 -24.74 -9.75
C PHE A 59 1.38 -25.25 -8.89
N LEU A 60 1.29 -25.04 -7.57
CA LEU A 60 2.33 -25.40 -6.59
C LEU A 60 2.69 -26.89 -6.57
N ASP A 61 1.74 -27.76 -6.92
CA ASP A 61 1.94 -29.20 -7.02
C ASP A 61 2.55 -29.65 -8.36
N GLY A 62 3.00 -28.70 -9.20
CA GLY A 62 3.63 -28.95 -10.49
C GLY A 62 2.64 -29.15 -11.65
N ALA A 63 1.34 -29.31 -11.37
CA ALA A 63 0.34 -29.42 -12.42
C ALA A 63 0.26 -28.12 -13.24
N SER A 64 0.16 -28.22 -14.55
CA SER A 64 0.02 -27.07 -15.45
C SER A 64 -1.06 -27.31 -16.49
N PHE A 65 -2.00 -26.38 -16.64
CA PHE A 65 -3.06 -26.51 -17.65
C PHE A 65 -3.65 -25.16 -18.07
N ARG A 66 -4.42 -25.21 -19.16
CA ARG A 66 -4.97 -24.03 -19.83
C ARG A 66 -6.29 -23.57 -19.22
N LEU A 67 -6.42 -22.28 -18.93
CA LEU A 67 -7.57 -21.65 -18.26
C LEU A 67 -7.98 -20.34 -18.95
N LYS A 68 -9.28 -20.09 -19.10
CA LYS A 68 -9.79 -18.84 -19.70
C LYS A 68 -9.70 -17.69 -18.70
N PHE A 69 -9.61 -16.46 -19.22
CA PHE A 69 -9.57 -15.23 -18.40
C PHE A 69 -10.68 -15.19 -17.32
N GLY A 70 -11.92 -15.53 -17.70
CA GLY A 70 -13.06 -15.53 -16.78
C GLY A 70 -13.01 -16.54 -15.63
N GLU A 71 -12.05 -17.47 -15.65
CA GLU A 71 -11.84 -18.52 -14.65
C GLU A 71 -10.75 -18.16 -13.62
N LEU A 72 -10.08 -17.03 -13.84
CA LEU A 72 -8.94 -16.56 -13.06
C LEU A 72 -9.32 -15.26 -12.35
N LEU A 73 -8.95 -15.17 -11.08
CA LEU A 73 -8.80 -13.91 -10.36
C LEU A 73 -7.32 -13.58 -10.36
N VAL A 74 -6.95 -12.38 -10.80
CA VAL A 74 -5.56 -11.93 -10.57
C VAL A 74 -5.41 -11.75 -9.07
N ARG A 75 -4.54 -12.57 -8.48
CA ARG A 75 -4.10 -12.35 -7.12
C ARG A 75 -3.19 -11.14 -7.20
N ARG A 76 -3.74 -9.96 -6.89
CA ARG A 76 -2.90 -8.85 -6.45
C ARG A 76 -2.08 -9.42 -5.32
N GLY A 77 -0.80 -9.65 -5.55
CA GLY A 77 0.09 -10.07 -4.49
C GLY A 77 -0.11 -9.13 -3.30
N ASP A 78 0.13 -9.61 -2.09
CA ASP A 78 0.24 -8.78 -0.88
C ASP A 78 1.51 -7.91 -0.94
N HIS A 79 1.72 -7.30 -2.09
CA HIS A 79 2.66 -6.26 -2.41
C HIS A 79 1.78 -5.26 -3.14
N THR A 80 1.56 -4.12 -2.51
CA THR A 80 1.47 -2.87 -3.26
C THR A 80 2.42 -2.99 -4.43
N VAL A 81 1.88 -3.00 -5.64
CA VAL A 81 2.65 -2.89 -6.86
C VAL A 81 3.22 -1.48 -6.81
N GLU A 82 4.31 -1.30 -6.06
CA GLU A 82 5.45 -0.54 -6.53
C GLU A 82 5.81 -1.22 -7.85
N ALA A 83 5.16 -0.77 -8.92
CA ALA A 83 5.63 -1.05 -10.26
C ALA A 83 7.08 -0.60 -10.25
N THR A 84 7.97 -1.55 -10.52
CA THR A 84 9.42 -1.37 -10.63
C THR A 84 9.76 0.04 -11.11
N ALA A 85 10.53 0.74 -10.27
CA ALA A 85 11.06 2.07 -10.50
C ALA A 85 11.43 2.26 -11.97
N THR A 86 10.72 3.16 -12.64
CA THR A 86 11.17 3.65 -13.93
C THR A 86 12.06 4.85 -13.64
N ALA A 87 13.31 4.83 -14.12
CA ALA A 87 14.08 6.06 -14.23
C ALA A 87 13.26 7.02 -15.12
N GLY A 88 12.51 7.92 -14.47
CA GLY A 88 11.60 8.82 -15.14
C GLY A 88 12.33 10.03 -15.72
N PRO A 89 11.67 10.81 -16.59
CA PRO A 89 12.11 12.17 -16.87
C PRO A 89 12.27 12.94 -15.54
N ASP A 90 13.14 13.94 -15.50
CA ASP A 90 13.26 14.81 -14.34
C ASP A 90 11.92 15.51 -14.06
N VAL A 91 11.23 15.07 -13.00
CA VAL A 91 9.95 15.63 -12.56
C VAL A 91 10.13 16.62 -11.40
N SER A 92 11.37 16.92 -11.00
CA SER A 92 11.66 17.78 -9.84
C SER A 92 11.01 19.17 -9.97
N ALA A 93 10.95 19.70 -11.20
CA ALA A 93 10.30 20.97 -11.53
C ALA A 93 8.77 20.96 -11.33
N PHE A 94 8.14 19.79 -11.23
CA PHE A 94 6.70 19.60 -11.10
C PHE A 94 6.26 19.21 -9.67
N VAL A 95 7.21 19.15 -8.73
CA VAL A 95 6.92 18.80 -7.34
C VAL A 95 6.12 19.93 -6.70
N VAL A 96 4.94 19.58 -6.17
CA VAL A 96 4.02 20.53 -5.51
C VAL A 96 4.07 20.41 -4.00
N TYR A 97 4.53 19.27 -3.48
CA TYR A 97 4.61 18.99 -2.06
C TYR A 97 5.73 17.99 -1.77
N ARG A 98 6.54 18.24 -0.75
CA ARG A 98 7.58 17.32 -0.28
C ARG A 98 7.79 17.42 1.22
N VAL A 99 8.00 16.28 1.85
CA VAL A 99 8.26 16.16 3.28
C VAL A 99 9.42 15.21 3.55
N MET A 100 9.99 15.35 4.73
CA MET A 100 10.78 14.30 5.35
C MET A 100 9.85 13.32 6.08
N VAL A 101 10.08 12.03 5.92
CA VAL A 101 9.40 10.95 6.66
C VAL A 101 10.43 10.07 7.37
N GLY A 102 10.00 8.92 7.87
CA GLY A 102 10.90 7.93 8.43
C GLY A 102 11.32 8.24 9.85
N SER A 103 12.44 7.66 10.28
CA SER A 103 12.85 7.69 11.69
C SER A 103 12.99 9.11 12.27
N ARG A 104 13.38 10.10 11.45
CA ARG A 104 13.42 11.52 11.86
C ARG A 104 12.03 12.10 12.10
N ALA A 105 11.08 11.86 11.18
CA ALA A 105 9.71 12.32 11.35
C ALA A 105 8.95 11.56 12.46
N PHE A 106 9.34 10.31 12.74
CA PHE A 106 8.73 9.49 13.78
C PHE A 106 9.29 9.75 15.20
N GLY A 107 10.31 10.60 15.36
CA GLY A 107 11.00 10.81 16.65
C GLY A 107 11.94 9.66 17.07
N LEU A 108 12.26 8.75 16.14
CA LEU A 108 13.02 7.52 16.35
C LEU A 108 14.45 7.57 15.78
N ALA A 109 14.91 8.72 15.31
CA ALA A 109 16.21 8.85 14.65
C ALA A 109 17.39 8.58 15.58
N THR A 110 18.43 7.99 14.99
CA THR A 110 19.79 7.80 15.52
C THR A 110 20.80 8.48 14.58
N GLU A 111 22.06 8.65 14.99
CA GLU A 111 23.11 9.31 14.18
C GLU A 111 23.32 8.70 12.79
N SER A 112 23.01 7.41 12.63
CA SER A 112 23.11 6.65 11.37
C SER A 112 21.82 6.61 10.54
N SER A 113 20.85 7.48 10.81
CA SER A 113 19.56 7.43 10.12
C SER A 113 19.62 8.08 8.73
N ASP A 114 19.21 7.34 7.71
CA ASP A 114 18.98 7.86 6.36
C ASP A 114 17.88 8.94 6.34
N GLU A 115 17.90 9.79 5.33
CA GLU A 115 16.83 10.75 5.04
C GLU A 115 15.81 10.15 4.08
N ASP A 116 14.66 9.77 4.60
CA ASP A 116 13.52 9.38 3.77
C ASP A 116 12.76 10.64 3.33
N ARG A 117 12.79 10.95 2.03
CA ARG A 117 12.02 12.04 1.43
C ARG A 117 10.86 11.48 0.65
N ARG A 118 9.71 12.14 0.75
CA ARG A 118 8.49 11.75 0.05
C ARG A 118 7.82 12.97 -0.54
N GLY A 119 7.49 12.92 -1.82
CA GLY A 119 6.87 14.04 -2.51
C GLY A 119 5.71 13.69 -3.40
N VAL A 120 5.06 14.73 -3.90
CA VAL A 120 3.95 14.68 -4.81
C VAL A 120 4.26 15.63 -5.96
N PHE A 121 4.18 15.15 -7.18
CA PHE A 121 4.35 15.96 -8.38
C PHE A 121 3.08 16.00 -9.21
N LEU A 122 2.87 17.13 -9.87
CA LEU A 122 1.76 17.36 -10.79
C LEU A 122 2.35 17.88 -12.11
N PRO A 123 2.50 17.02 -13.11
CA PRO A 123 2.99 17.44 -14.43
C PRO A 123 1.93 18.27 -15.16
N PRO A 124 2.32 18.94 -16.26
CA PRO A 124 1.40 19.66 -17.14
C PRO A 124 0.22 18.78 -17.60
N ALA A 125 -0.95 19.40 -17.80
CA ALA A 125 -2.18 18.66 -18.10
C ALA A 125 -2.12 17.90 -19.44
N ASP A 126 -1.37 18.42 -20.41
CA ASP A 126 -1.17 17.80 -21.72
C ASP A 126 -0.44 16.45 -21.65
N TRP A 127 0.47 16.25 -20.67
CA TRP A 127 1.10 14.94 -20.42
C TRP A 127 0.06 13.89 -20.03
N HIS A 128 -0.99 14.28 -19.31
CA HIS A 128 -2.08 13.37 -18.97
C HIS A 128 -3.02 13.11 -20.14
N TRP A 129 -3.12 14.02 -21.11
CA TRP A 129 -3.93 13.82 -22.33
C TRP A 129 -3.17 13.07 -23.41
N ALA A 130 -1.84 13.11 -23.38
CA ALA A 130 -0.97 12.40 -24.31
C ALA A 130 -1.19 10.88 -24.29
N LEU A 131 -0.82 10.22 -25.39
CA LEU A 131 -0.80 8.76 -25.51
C LEU A 131 0.20 8.14 -24.54
N THR A 132 1.37 8.77 -24.40
CA THR A 132 2.37 8.44 -23.38
C THR A 132 2.02 9.17 -22.09
N LYS A 133 1.69 8.43 -21.05
CA LYS A 133 1.34 8.99 -19.73
C LYS A 133 2.62 9.35 -18.94
N PRO A 134 2.52 10.33 -18.00
CA PRO A 134 3.60 10.55 -17.05
C PRO A 134 3.86 9.28 -16.22
N PRO A 135 5.08 9.11 -15.67
CA PRO A 135 5.31 8.08 -14.67
C PRO A 135 4.36 8.32 -13.49
N GLU A 136 3.81 7.25 -12.91
CA GLU A 136 2.98 7.40 -11.71
C GLU A 136 3.84 7.60 -10.44
N GLN A 137 5.11 7.22 -10.49
CA GLN A 137 6.07 7.29 -9.38
C GLN A 137 7.49 7.37 -9.93
N VAL A 138 8.34 8.13 -9.24
CA VAL A 138 9.79 8.19 -9.47
C VAL A 138 10.52 7.99 -8.14
N GLU A 139 11.74 7.48 -8.21
CA GLU A 139 12.56 7.22 -7.04
C GLU A 139 13.98 7.73 -7.30
N PHE A 140 14.57 8.41 -6.32
CA PHE A 140 15.93 8.91 -6.37
C PHE A 140 16.70 8.39 -5.16
N PHE A 141 17.81 7.70 -5.42
CA PHE A 141 18.68 7.15 -4.40
C PHE A 141 20.05 7.82 -4.49
N THR A 142 20.39 8.61 -3.48
CA THR A 142 21.74 9.17 -3.31
C THR A 142 22.28 8.77 -1.95
N GLU A 143 23.57 8.98 -1.70
CA GLU A 143 24.20 8.60 -0.43
C GLU A 143 23.45 9.21 0.77
N GLY A 144 22.85 8.36 1.60
CA GLY A 144 22.08 8.76 2.79
C GLY A 144 20.69 9.37 2.54
N VAL A 145 20.19 9.40 1.30
CA VAL A 145 18.86 9.96 0.96
C VAL A 145 18.08 9.00 0.06
N GLU A 146 16.89 8.62 0.50
CA GLU A 146 15.91 7.86 -0.27
C GLU A 146 14.69 8.76 -0.57
N GLU A 147 14.52 9.17 -1.81
CA GLU A 147 13.40 10.00 -2.24
C GLU A 147 12.43 9.19 -3.10
N VAL A 148 11.14 9.26 -2.78
CA VAL A 148 10.06 8.67 -3.58
C VAL A 148 9.00 9.74 -3.81
N ASP A 149 8.74 10.07 -5.08
CA ASP A 149 7.68 11.00 -5.43
C ASP A 149 6.57 10.30 -6.22
N TRP A 150 5.33 10.66 -5.92
CA TRP A 150 4.15 10.16 -6.62
C TRP A 150 3.52 11.22 -7.49
N GLU A 151 3.03 10.82 -8.65
CA GLU A 151 2.10 11.65 -9.41
C GLU A 151 0.82 11.86 -8.57
N ILE A 152 0.26 13.07 -8.64
CA ILE A 152 -0.81 13.52 -7.75
C ILE A 152 -2.11 12.68 -7.83
N GLU A 153 -2.52 12.18 -8.99
CA GLU A 153 -3.65 11.25 -9.10
C GLU A 153 -3.35 9.92 -8.42
N LYS A 154 -2.16 9.33 -8.62
CA LYS A 154 -1.76 8.11 -7.89
C LYS A 154 -1.75 8.37 -6.38
N PHE A 155 -1.19 9.49 -5.94
CA PHE A 155 -1.15 9.86 -4.53
C PHE A 155 -2.57 9.96 -3.94
N VAL A 156 -3.46 10.74 -4.57
CA VAL A 156 -4.86 10.91 -4.15
C VAL A 156 -5.61 9.58 -4.13
N ARG A 157 -5.43 8.73 -5.16
CA ARG A 157 -6.06 7.41 -5.23
C ARG A 157 -5.62 6.51 -4.07
N LEU A 158 -4.34 6.51 -3.73
CA LEU A 158 -3.82 5.72 -2.61
C LEU A 158 -4.25 6.30 -1.25
N ALA A 159 -4.34 7.63 -1.12
CA ALA A 159 -4.86 8.29 0.08
C ALA A 159 -6.32 7.90 0.34
N LEU A 160 -7.16 7.87 -0.71
CA LEU A 160 -8.54 7.38 -0.63
C LEU A 160 -8.65 5.89 -0.23
N GLN A 161 -7.60 5.11 -0.47
CA GLN A 161 -7.51 3.70 -0.02
C GLN A 161 -6.93 3.56 1.40
N ALA A 162 -6.70 4.69 2.09
CA ALA A 162 -6.07 4.75 3.41
C ALA A 162 -4.71 4.05 3.46
N ASN A 163 -3.89 4.20 2.42
CA ASN A 163 -2.53 3.65 2.41
C ASN A 163 -1.68 4.36 3.49
N PRO A 164 -1.10 3.64 4.48
CA PRO A 164 -0.38 4.26 5.59
C PRO A 164 0.79 5.15 5.16
N ASN A 165 1.59 4.72 4.19
CA ASN A 165 2.75 5.47 3.72
C ASN A 165 2.34 6.81 3.07
N ILE A 166 1.18 6.83 2.41
CA ILE A 166 0.64 8.02 1.75
C ILE A 166 -0.03 8.94 2.76
N LEU A 167 -0.79 8.39 3.71
CA LEU A 167 -1.38 9.20 4.76
C LEU A 167 -0.30 9.87 5.61
N GLU A 168 0.76 9.17 6.01
CA GLU A 168 1.85 9.76 6.80
C GLU A 168 2.50 10.99 6.13
N VAL A 169 2.57 11.02 4.78
CA VAL A 169 3.08 12.17 4.03
C VAL A 169 2.24 13.43 4.23
N LEU A 170 0.92 13.31 4.32
CA LEU A 170 0.01 14.45 4.52
C LEU A 170 0.06 15.04 5.94
N TRP A 171 0.49 14.24 6.92
CA TRP A 171 0.58 14.64 8.32
C TRP A 171 2.00 14.84 8.83
N SER A 172 3.02 14.67 7.98
CA SER A 172 4.40 14.93 8.39
C SER A 172 4.57 16.41 8.81
N PRO A 173 5.17 16.66 9.98
CA PRO A 173 5.46 18.02 10.43
C PRO A 173 6.66 18.63 9.68
N ALA A 174 7.52 17.79 9.10
CA ALA A 174 8.77 18.20 8.45
C ALA A 174 8.56 18.47 6.95
N VAL A 175 7.89 19.59 6.64
CA VAL A 175 7.66 20.02 5.26
C VAL A 175 8.94 20.63 4.67
N LEU A 176 9.42 20.04 3.57
CA LEU A 176 10.61 20.49 2.83
C LEU A 176 10.23 21.46 1.70
N HIS A 177 9.09 21.21 1.06
CA HIS A 177 8.56 22.06 -0.01
C HIS A 177 7.04 21.97 -0.05
N THR A 178 6.37 23.09 -0.34
CA THR A 178 4.94 23.11 -0.66
C THR A 178 4.63 24.34 -1.51
N ASP A 179 3.89 24.18 -2.59
CA ASP A 179 3.28 25.27 -3.33
C ASP A 179 1.80 25.46 -2.93
N GLU A 180 1.04 26.26 -3.68
CA GLU A 180 -0.41 26.44 -3.46
C GLU A 180 -1.19 25.11 -3.59
N THR A 181 -0.86 24.28 -4.58
CA THR A 181 -1.52 22.98 -4.81
C THR A 181 -1.18 22.00 -3.69
N GLY A 182 0.08 21.96 -3.25
CA GLY A 182 0.50 21.17 -2.09
C GLY A 182 -0.18 21.61 -0.79
N THR A 183 -0.35 22.92 -0.61
CA THR A 183 -1.06 23.48 0.56
C THR A 183 -2.52 23.05 0.57
N GLU A 184 -3.23 23.19 -0.53
CA GLU A 184 -4.61 22.74 -0.68
C GLU A 184 -4.76 21.23 -0.40
N LEU A 185 -3.85 20.41 -0.94
CA LEU A 185 -3.83 18.96 -0.72
C LEU A 185 -3.72 18.62 0.78
N ARG A 186 -2.84 19.32 1.51
CA ARG A 186 -2.67 19.14 2.96
C ARG A 186 -3.87 19.62 3.76
N GLU A 187 -4.49 20.73 3.37
CA GLU A 187 -5.68 21.27 4.04
C GLU A 187 -6.89 20.35 3.92
N MET A 188 -6.99 19.61 2.81
CA MET A 188 -8.03 18.62 2.61
C MET A 188 -7.72 17.23 3.17
N ARG A 189 -6.60 17.02 3.87
CA ARG A 189 -6.14 15.69 4.30
C ARG A 189 -7.18 14.87 5.07
N THR A 190 -8.03 15.50 5.89
CA THR A 190 -9.09 14.80 6.63
C THR A 190 -10.17 14.19 5.72
N ALA A 191 -10.30 14.65 4.47
CA ALA A 191 -11.17 14.05 3.46
C ALA A 191 -10.81 12.59 3.13
N PHE A 192 -9.56 12.19 3.37
CA PHE A 192 -9.09 10.82 3.13
C PHE A 192 -9.36 9.88 4.31
N LEU A 193 -9.69 10.41 5.49
CA LEU A 193 -9.93 9.59 6.68
C LEU A 193 -11.36 9.06 6.71
N SER A 194 -11.47 7.77 6.97
CA SER A 194 -12.74 7.06 7.10
C SER A 194 -12.56 5.77 7.89
N ARG A 195 -13.66 5.14 8.26
CA ARG A 195 -13.70 3.79 8.85
C ARG A 195 -13.06 2.73 7.94
N HIS A 196 -12.88 3.01 6.64
CA HIS A 196 -12.09 2.17 5.74
C HIS A 196 -10.65 1.94 6.20
N LEU A 197 -10.05 2.90 6.93
CA LEU A 197 -8.69 2.83 7.45
C LEU A 197 -8.43 1.53 8.23
N TYR A 198 -9.40 1.10 9.05
CA TYR A 198 -9.30 -0.14 9.81
C TYR A 198 -9.03 -1.35 8.92
N ARG A 199 -9.72 -1.46 7.78
CA ARG A 199 -9.55 -2.60 6.86
C ARG A 199 -8.16 -2.62 6.23
N THR A 200 -7.67 -1.47 5.79
CA THR A 200 -6.36 -1.36 5.14
C THR A 200 -5.23 -1.63 6.15
N TYR A 201 -5.27 -0.99 7.31
CA TYR A 201 -4.25 -1.16 8.35
C TYR A 201 -4.26 -2.57 8.93
N SER A 202 -5.43 -3.13 9.27
CA SER A 202 -5.53 -4.50 9.80
C SER A 202 -5.03 -5.54 8.79
N GLY A 203 -5.36 -5.38 7.50
CA GLY A 203 -4.84 -6.23 6.43
C GLY A 203 -3.31 -6.21 6.32
N TYR A 204 -2.72 -5.01 6.41
CA TYR A 204 -1.27 -4.84 6.41
C TYR A 204 -0.60 -5.43 7.66
N VAL A 205 -1.13 -5.14 8.85
CA VAL A 205 -0.62 -5.69 10.11
C VAL A 205 -0.66 -7.22 10.08
N LEU A 206 -1.76 -7.82 9.64
CA LEU A 206 -1.92 -9.27 9.56
C LEU A 206 -0.93 -9.92 8.60
N SER A 207 -0.66 -9.30 7.44
CA SER A 207 0.30 -9.84 6.47
C SER A 207 1.73 -9.80 7.02
N GLN A 208 2.13 -8.67 7.62
CA GLN A 208 3.44 -8.51 8.27
C GLN A 208 3.60 -9.47 9.45
N PHE A 209 2.57 -9.61 10.27
CA PHE A 209 2.56 -10.53 11.40
C PHE A 209 2.77 -11.98 10.96
N ARG A 210 2.05 -12.45 9.93
CA ARG A 210 2.22 -13.81 9.37
C ARG A 210 3.60 -14.04 8.77
N LEU A 211 4.19 -13.04 8.13
CA LEU A 211 5.56 -13.12 7.60
C LEU A 211 6.57 -13.26 8.74
N MET A 212 6.43 -12.44 9.78
CA MET A 212 7.30 -12.45 10.94
C MET A 212 7.21 -13.79 11.70
N LYS A 213 5.99 -14.28 11.96
CA LYS A 213 5.76 -15.55 12.63
C LYS A 213 6.34 -16.73 11.86
N ARG A 214 6.10 -16.82 10.55
CA ARG A 214 6.71 -17.88 9.70
C ARG A 214 8.23 -17.84 9.72
N GLY A 215 8.83 -16.65 9.66
CA GLY A 215 10.27 -16.49 9.77
C GLY A 215 10.81 -16.98 11.11
N PHE A 216 10.11 -16.66 12.20
CA PHE A 216 10.45 -17.09 13.55
C PHE A 216 10.28 -18.60 13.75
N ASP A 217 9.18 -19.20 13.28
CA ASP A 217 8.95 -20.64 13.39
C ASP A 217 10.02 -21.46 12.65
N THR A 218 10.54 -20.92 11.53
CA THR A 218 11.57 -21.59 10.72
C THR A 218 12.96 -21.43 11.32
N ASN A 219 13.34 -20.19 11.66
CA ASN A 219 14.73 -19.86 11.97
C ASN A 219 14.96 -19.47 13.45
N ARG A 220 13.92 -19.45 14.29
CA ARG A 220 13.92 -18.89 15.66
C ARG A 220 14.42 -17.45 15.74
N HIS A 221 14.31 -16.71 14.64
CA HIS A 221 14.74 -15.32 14.52
C HIS A 221 13.63 -14.51 13.86
N TYR A 222 13.32 -13.35 14.44
CA TYR A 222 12.44 -12.34 13.84
C TYR A 222 13.26 -11.09 13.49
N LYS A 223 12.72 -10.22 12.64
CA LYS A 223 13.39 -8.97 12.22
C LYS A 223 12.92 -7.80 13.10
N PRO A 224 13.75 -7.26 14.01
CA PRO A 224 13.39 -6.17 14.93
C PRO A 224 12.79 -4.93 14.27
N LYS A 225 13.34 -4.51 13.12
CA LYS A 225 12.84 -3.35 12.34
C LYS A 225 11.39 -3.55 11.90
N HIS A 226 11.01 -4.74 11.48
CA HIS A 226 9.64 -5.03 11.01
C HIS A 226 8.66 -5.12 12.19
N ALA A 227 9.07 -5.76 13.29
CA ALA A 227 8.28 -5.79 14.53
C ALA A 227 7.94 -4.38 15.02
N MET A 228 8.96 -3.51 15.13
CA MET A 228 8.79 -2.12 15.54
C MET A 228 7.82 -1.39 14.63
N HIS A 229 7.97 -1.53 13.29
CA HIS A 229 7.11 -0.86 12.34
C HIS A 229 5.64 -1.32 12.42
N LEU A 230 5.41 -2.61 12.68
CA LEU A 230 4.07 -3.17 12.89
C LEU A 230 3.39 -2.56 14.12
N ILE A 231 4.09 -2.51 15.26
CA ILE A 231 3.57 -1.92 16.50
C ILE A 231 3.29 -0.42 16.30
N ARG A 232 4.21 0.31 15.66
CA ARG A 232 4.03 1.73 15.32
C ARG A 232 2.78 1.98 14.49
N LEU A 233 2.53 1.16 13.46
CA LEU A 233 1.34 1.29 12.61
C LEU A 233 0.04 1.03 13.37
N LEU A 234 0.03 0.08 14.30
CA LEU A 234 -1.13 -0.15 15.17
C LEU A 234 -1.43 1.08 16.04
N HIS A 235 -0.41 1.69 16.67
CA HIS A 235 -0.57 2.93 17.42
C HIS A 235 -1.13 4.08 16.55
N SER A 236 -0.55 4.27 15.36
CA SER A 236 -1.00 5.31 14.43
C SER A 236 -2.45 5.08 13.97
N GLY A 237 -2.82 3.83 13.65
CA GLY A 237 -4.19 3.47 13.27
C GLY A 237 -5.20 3.66 14.41
N ILE A 238 -4.85 3.27 15.64
CA ILE A 238 -5.69 3.49 16.84
C ILE A 238 -5.96 4.98 17.03
N TYR A 239 -4.91 5.81 16.97
CA TYR A 239 -5.03 7.26 17.09
C TYR A 239 -5.92 7.85 15.99
N ALA A 240 -5.72 7.40 14.75
CA ALA A 240 -6.52 7.82 13.61
C ALA A 240 -8.02 7.57 13.78
N LEU A 241 -8.40 6.39 14.26
CA LEU A 241 -9.80 6.04 14.47
C LEU A 241 -10.43 6.79 15.65
N ARG A 242 -9.65 7.12 16.68
CA ARG A 242 -10.13 7.83 17.88
C ARG A 242 -10.26 9.33 17.65
N GLU A 243 -9.21 9.94 17.12
CA GLU A 243 -9.07 11.40 17.05
C GLU A 243 -9.42 11.97 15.67
N GLY A 244 -9.50 11.12 14.64
CA GLY A 244 -9.69 11.58 13.27
C GLY A 244 -8.48 12.33 12.70
N ASP A 245 -7.29 11.94 13.13
CA ASP A 245 -6.02 12.59 12.82
C ASP A 245 -4.89 11.55 12.72
N ILE A 246 -3.88 11.75 11.86
CA ILE A 246 -2.75 10.80 11.75
C ILE A 246 -1.57 11.33 12.55
N ARG A 247 -1.19 10.58 13.60
CA ARG A 247 0.01 10.87 14.38
C ARG A 247 1.23 10.20 13.74
N VAL A 248 2.12 11.04 13.21
CA VAL A 248 3.40 10.62 12.60
C VAL A 248 4.49 10.50 13.67
N ASP A 249 4.60 11.49 14.56
CA ASP A 249 5.52 11.44 15.71
C ASP A 249 4.96 10.51 16.79
N VAL A 250 5.69 9.44 17.10
CA VAL A 250 5.32 8.42 18.09
C VAL A 250 6.18 8.51 19.35
N GLY A 251 6.63 9.72 19.70
CA GLY A 251 7.48 9.98 20.87
C GLY A 251 6.96 9.38 22.20
N GLU A 252 5.63 9.31 22.37
CA GLU A 252 5.00 8.69 23.54
C GLU A 252 5.24 7.17 23.66
N HIS A 253 5.53 6.50 22.54
CA HIS A 253 5.82 5.07 22.44
C HIS A 253 7.30 4.80 22.13
N ARG A 254 8.15 5.83 22.22
CA ARG A 254 9.54 5.79 21.77
C ARG A 254 10.35 4.68 22.44
N ASP A 255 10.25 4.56 23.76
CA ASP A 255 11.05 3.60 24.53
C ASP A 255 10.68 2.15 24.18
N GLU A 256 9.37 1.87 24.07
CA GLU A 256 8.83 0.59 23.61
C GLU A 256 9.35 0.26 22.19
N LEU A 257 9.16 1.18 21.25
CA LEU A 257 9.51 0.97 19.85
C LEU A 257 11.02 0.78 19.65
N LEU A 258 11.85 1.51 20.41
CA LEU A 258 13.30 1.36 20.33
C LEU A 258 13.82 0.11 21.02
N ALA A 259 13.23 -0.34 22.13
CA ALA A 259 13.56 -1.62 22.74
C ALA A 259 13.31 -2.77 21.75
N ILE A 260 12.16 -2.74 21.05
CA ILE A 260 11.86 -3.69 19.98
C ILE A 260 12.89 -3.55 18.85
N ARG A 261 13.20 -2.33 18.39
CA ARG A 261 14.17 -2.10 17.30
C ARG A 261 15.58 -2.64 17.62
N ARG A 262 16.02 -2.54 18.88
CA ARG A 262 17.31 -3.06 19.35
C ARG A 262 17.32 -4.58 19.55
N GLY A 263 16.17 -5.24 19.45
CA GLY A 263 16.03 -6.69 19.65
C GLY A 263 16.05 -7.11 21.11
N GLU A 264 15.82 -6.18 22.04
CA GLU A 264 15.80 -6.45 23.49
C GLU A 264 14.51 -7.15 23.93
N VAL A 265 13.48 -7.10 23.09
CA VAL A 265 12.16 -7.68 23.37
C VAL A 265 12.07 -9.07 22.73
N PRO A 266 11.72 -10.14 23.47
CA PRO A 266 11.48 -11.46 22.90
C PRO A 266 10.32 -11.44 21.91
N PHE A 267 10.33 -12.35 20.93
CA PHE A 267 9.28 -12.42 19.91
C PHE A 267 7.88 -12.63 20.52
N GLU A 268 7.79 -13.47 21.54
CA GLU A 268 6.55 -13.79 22.25
C GLU A 268 5.93 -12.54 22.90
N ALA A 269 6.78 -11.64 23.42
CA ALA A 269 6.34 -10.38 23.99
C ALA A 269 5.87 -9.40 22.89
N VAL A 270 6.57 -9.36 21.73
CA VAL A 270 6.12 -8.60 20.56
C VAL A 270 4.76 -9.12 20.05
N GLU A 271 4.59 -10.44 19.97
CA GLU A 271 3.34 -11.09 19.56
C GLU A 271 2.19 -10.74 20.51
N ALA A 272 2.41 -10.90 21.83
CA ALA A 272 1.41 -10.53 22.83
C ALA A 272 0.99 -9.06 22.72
N ARG A 273 1.97 -8.17 22.52
CA ARG A 273 1.71 -6.74 22.38
C ARG A 273 0.96 -6.39 21.10
N ALA A 274 1.30 -7.01 19.98
CA ALA A 274 0.58 -6.83 18.72
C ALA A 274 -0.90 -7.26 18.83
N LEU A 275 -1.17 -8.39 19.50
CA LEU A 275 -2.53 -8.88 19.73
C LEU A 275 -3.32 -7.96 20.67
N GLU A 276 -2.68 -7.42 21.71
CA GLU A 276 -3.30 -6.43 22.59
C GLU A 276 -3.70 -5.17 21.81
N LEU A 277 -2.79 -4.61 21.02
CA LEU A 277 -3.04 -3.42 20.22
C LEU A 277 -4.08 -3.67 19.12
N ASP A 278 -4.12 -4.86 18.51
CA ASP A 278 -5.17 -5.22 17.54
C ASP A 278 -6.57 -5.19 18.19
N ARG A 279 -6.70 -5.69 19.43
CA ARG A 279 -7.96 -5.57 20.19
C ARG A 279 -8.34 -4.11 20.44
N VAL A 280 -7.38 -3.27 20.85
CA VAL A 280 -7.62 -1.84 21.04
C VAL A 280 -7.99 -1.15 19.72
N PHE A 281 -7.42 -1.59 18.61
CA PHE A 281 -7.73 -1.08 17.27
C PHE A 281 -9.15 -1.46 16.83
N GLN A 282 -9.60 -2.67 17.14
CA GLN A 282 -10.99 -3.11 16.96
C GLN A 282 -11.98 -2.27 17.79
N GLU A 283 -11.66 -2.01 19.05
CA GLU A 283 -12.48 -1.15 19.94
C GLU A 283 -12.54 0.30 19.42
N ALA A 284 -11.41 0.85 18.97
CA ALA A 284 -11.35 2.16 18.35
C ALA A 284 -12.19 2.22 17.07
N PHE A 285 -12.17 1.16 16.25
CA PHE A 285 -13.04 1.05 15.07
C PHE A 285 -14.52 1.01 15.43
N ALA A 286 -14.91 0.23 16.44
CA ALA A 286 -16.30 0.13 16.87
C ALA A 286 -16.86 1.47 17.36
N SER A 287 -16.03 2.29 18.01
CA SER A 287 -16.42 3.59 18.59
C SER A 287 -16.09 4.81 17.71
N SER A 288 -15.42 4.61 16.57
CA SER A 288 -14.96 5.71 15.70
C SER A 288 -16.11 6.54 15.13
N ARG A 289 -15.93 7.87 15.17
CA ARG A 289 -16.82 8.87 14.58
C ARG A 289 -16.47 9.25 13.14
N LEU A 290 -15.42 8.65 12.58
CA LEU A 290 -15.06 8.86 11.18
C LEU A 290 -16.19 8.40 10.24
N PRO A 291 -16.32 9.02 9.05
CA PRO A 291 -17.31 8.59 8.06
C PRO A 291 -17.02 7.16 7.58
N GLU A 292 -18.03 6.46 7.06
CA GLU A 292 -17.87 5.10 6.51
C GLU A 292 -16.93 5.03 5.29
N LYS A 293 -16.89 6.11 4.50
CA LYS A 293 -16.10 6.23 3.28
C LYS A 293 -15.39 7.60 3.25
N PRO A 294 -14.24 7.71 2.58
CA PRO A 294 -13.58 8.99 2.40
C PRO A 294 -14.39 9.87 1.43
N ASP A 295 -14.15 11.18 1.46
CA ASP A 295 -14.79 12.16 0.58
C ASP A 295 -14.12 12.16 -0.80
N THR A 296 -14.47 11.14 -1.60
CA THR A 296 -14.00 10.96 -2.98
C THR A 296 -14.37 12.14 -3.86
N GLU A 297 -15.50 12.79 -3.61
CA GLU A 297 -16.00 13.88 -4.42
C GLU A 297 -15.17 15.16 -4.19
N ARG A 298 -14.81 15.48 -2.94
CA ARG A 298 -13.85 16.56 -2.64
C ARG A 298 -12.47 16.28 -3.23
N ALA A 299 -11.99 15.04 -3.14
CA ALA A 299 -10.72 14.64 -3.73
C ALA A 299 -10.71 14.78 -5.27
N ASN A 300 -11.80 14.40 -5.93
CA ASN A 300 -11.95 14.55 -7.37
C ASN A 300 -12.01 16.03 -7.80
N ARG A 301 -12.77 16.87 -7.09
CA ARG A 301 -12.80 18.32 -7.36
C ARG A 301 -11.42 18.96 -7.22
N PHE A 302 -10.68 18.59 -6.16
CA PHE A 302 -9.30 19.04 -5.97
C PHE A 302 -8.42 18.65 -7.16
N LEU A 303 -8.42 17.38 -7.57
CA LEU A 303 -7.58 16.90 -8.67
C LEU A 303 -7.90 17.62 -9.99
N ILE A 304 -9.18 17.82 -10.30
CA ILE A 304 -9.62 18.56 -11.49
C ILE A 304 -9.14 20.02 -11.43
N ALA A 305 -9.30 20.70 -10.29
CA ALA A 305 -8.87 22.07 -10.12
C ALA A 305 -7.35 22.21 -10.26
N ALA A 306 -6.59 21.33 -9.62
CA ALA A 306 -5.13 21.28 -9.70
C ALA A 306 -4.66 21.11 -11.15
N ARG A 307 -5.24 20.19 -11.91
CA ARG A 307 -4.91 19.98 -13.34
C ARG A 307 -5.24 21.19 -14.21
N ARG A 308 -6.38 21.87 -13.96
CA ARG A 308 -6.77 23.07 -14.73
C ARG A 308 -5.79 24.23 -14.59
N ARG A 309 -5.07 24.34 -13.47
CA ARG A 309 -4.03 25.36 -13.25
C ARG A 309 -2.74 25.09 -14.02
N ARG A 310 -2.59 23.89 -14.57
CA ARG A 310 -1.39 23.41 -15.29
C ARG A 310 -1.67 23.16 -16.78
N VAL A 311 -2.76 23.75 -17.30
CA VAL A 311 -3.11 23.79 -18.73
C VAL A 311 -2.42 24.97 -19.39
#